data_AF-A0A2M8Q9J3-F1
#
_entry.id   AF-A0A2M8Q9J3-F1
#
_cell.length_a   1.000
_cell.length_b   1.000
_cell.length_c   1.000
_cell.angle_alpha   90.00
_cell.angle_beta   90.00
_cell.angle_gamma   90.00
#
_symmetry.space_group_name_H-M   'P 1'
#
loop_
_entity.id
_entity.type
_entity.pdbx_description
1 polymer ?
#
loop_
_entity_poly.entity_id
_entity_poly.type
_entity_poly.pdbx_seq_one_letter_code
_entity_poly.pdbx_strand_id
1 'polypeptide(L)'
;NSAASQNSQTLHSGDIETNYSLEQAERVKRAADMVLRYVAATAETGILHTMPKMVLAVGEAEVERLRARYLMLRALFPAMRWLGARGVAQMEPEVGRPDGRLRQEPLAALALPASPCAVDFAALAYSFLRQAARYCRRFTLKLRCPVRQIERSDAAWRLQLDGAALYADCVAVCAGAYSLGFAHRLDLGQAFSLLPVAGSFFYAPRRVRGKVYTLQSERLPFAAVHADPDILWPDRMRLGPTALILPLLERRRWRSLFDYLRLIGWDATLLRTLAHLMRERELRRYALRNLLYEVPGLRTHAFVHEAAKILPGLRASELRPARGCGGLRPQLIDKRAQRLYFGPAWIGGEGISFQVTPSPGASSCLAQAVEEAGRITAYLGRGIRREALVTDLGTHA
;
A
#
# COMPACT_ATOMS: atom_id res chain seq x y z
N ASN A 1 8.93 5.61 3.67
CA ASN A 1 7.78 4.91 3.04
C ASN A 1 7.41 5.48 1.68
N SER A 2 7.35 6.80 1.49
CA SER A 2 6.94 7.39 0.20
C SER A 2 7.98 7.30 -0.92
N ALA A 3 9.27 7.09 -0.60
CA ALA A 3 10.32 6.87 -1.60
C ALA A 3 9.88 5.80 -2.62
N ALA A 4 10.00 6.10 -3.92
CA ALA A 4 9.48 5.24 -4.98
C ALA A 4 10.07 3.83 -4.99
N SER A 5 11.26 3.64 -4.40
CA SER A 5 11.87 2.33 -4.18
C SER A 5 11.18 1.50 -3.10
N GLN A 6 10.36 2.08 -2.22
CA GLN A 6 9.77 1.41 -1.05
C GLN A 6 8.31 0.97 -1.25
N ASN A 7 7.74 1.18 -2.44
CA ASN A 7 6.36 0.83 -2.78
C ASN A 7 6.24 0.43 -4.26
N SER A 8 5.10 -0.16 -4.66
CA SER A 8 4.84 -0.60 -6.04
C SER A 8 4.61 0.54 -7.04
N GLN A 9 4.68 1.81 -6.59
CA GLN A 9 4.37 2.99 -7.40
C GLN A 9 2.97 2.91 -8.05
N THR A 10 2.01 2.22 -7.43
CA THR A 10 0.67 2.00 -8.02
C THR A 10 -0.37 2.85 -7.31
N LEU A 11 -1.16 3.60 -8.08
CA LEU A 11 -2.42 4.18 -7.62
C LEU A 11 -3.50 3.09 -7.63
N HIS A 12 -3.77 2.53 -6.46
CA HIS A 12 -4.81 1.54 -6.26
C HIS A 12 -6.17 2.24 -6.20
N SER A 13 -6.97 2.05 -7.24
CA SER A 13 -8.29 2.67 -7.42
C SER A 13 -9.45 1.70 -7.20
N GLY A 14 -9.21 0.44 -6.85
CA GLY A 14 -10.25 -0.58 -6.65
C GLY A 14 -10.58 -1.41 -7.90
N ASP A 15 -9.96 -1.11 -9.04
CA ASP A 15 -10.25 -1.73 -10.34
C ASP A 15 -9.55 -3.07 -10.55
N ILE A 16 -8.37 -3.25 -9.96
CA ILE A 16 -7.56 -4.48 -10.05
C ILE A 16 -7.51 -5.26 -8.73
N GLU A 17 -8.07 -4.71 -7.65
CA GLU A 17 -8.18 -5.37 -6.35
C GLU A 17 -9.32 -6.39 -6.37
N THR A 18 -8.99 -7.64 -6.69
CA THR A 18 -10.00 -8.70 -6.89
C THR A 18 -10.58 -9.23 -5.58
N ASN A 19 -10.00 -8.87 -4.43
CA ASN A 19 -10.48 -9.27 -3.10
C ASN A 19 -11.43 -8.25 -2.45
N TYR A 20 -11.74 -7.11 -3.09
CA TYR A 20 -12.61 -6.08 -2.52
C TYR A 20 -14.09 -6.34 -2.78
N SER A 21 -15.00 -5.97 -1.87
CA SER A 21 -16.41 -5.81 -2.23
C SER A 21 -16.61 -4.64 -3.20
N LEU A 22 -17.81 -4.51 -3.79
CA LEU A 22 -18.15 -3.35 -4.63
C LEU A 22 -18.05 -2.04 -3.84
N GLU A 23 -18.57 -2.01 -2.61
CA GLU A 23 -18.49 -0.86 -1.71
C GLU A 23 -17.03 -0.49 -1.37
N GLN A 24 -16.18 -1.49 -1.11
CA GLN A 24 -14.76 -1.26 -0.87
C GLN A 24 -14.07 -0.68 -2.11
N ALA A 25 -14.38 -1.19 -3.30
CA ALA A 25 -13.85 -0.66 -4.55
C ALA A 25 -14.30 0.79 -4.78
N GLU A 26 -15.56 1.11 -4.51
CA GLU A 26 -16.11 2.46 -4.64
C GLU A 26 -15.43 3.44 -3.68
N ARG A 27 -15.25 3.04 -2.42
CA ARG A 27 -14.55 3.84 -1.41
C ARG A 27 -13.09 4.10 -1.80
N VAL A 28 -12.38 3.07 -2.27
CA VAL A 28 -10.97 3.20 -2.68
C VAL A 28 -10.86 4.03 -3.97
N LYS A 29 -11.80 3.89 -4.91
CA LYS A 29 -11.87 4.72 -6.11
C LYS A 29 -12.00 6.19 -5.74
N ARG A 30 -12.96 6.54 -4.88
CA ARG A 30 -13.13 7.93 -4.41
C ARG A 30 -11.84 8.48 -3.78
N ALA A 31 -11.20 7.69 -2.92
CA ALA A 31 -9.95 8.10 -2.28
C ALA A 31 -8.79 8.30 -3.27
N ALA A 32 -8.66 7.42 -4.27
CA ALA A 32 -7.63 7.53 -5.31
C ALA A 32 -7.90 8.71 -6.27
N ASP A 33 -9.17 8.97 -6.60
CA ASP A 33 -9.58 10.09 -7.45
C ASP A 33 -9.20 11.44 -6.83
N MET A 34 -9.14 11.55 -5.50
CA MET A 34 -8.63 12.76 -4.81
C MET A 34 -7.18 13.05 -5.20
N VAL A 35 -6.33 12.03 -5.35
CA VAL A 35 -4.94 12.20 -5.80
C VAL A 35 -4.89 12.66 -7.25
N LEU A 36 -5.73 12.09 -8.12
CA LEU A 36 -5.82 12.51 -9.52
C LEU A 36 -6.23 13.97 -9.65
N ARG A 37 -7.27 14.38 -8.92
CA ARG A 37 -7.76 15.77 -8.89
C ARG A 37 -6.73 16.73 -8.33
N TYR A 38 -6.07 16.37 -7.24
CA TYR A 38 -5.00 17.17 -6.66
C TYR A 38 -3.87 17.45 -7.66
N VAL A 39 -3.33 16.41 -8.31
CA VAL A 39 -2.21 16.58 -9.25
C VAL A 39 -2.65 17.37 -10.49
N ALA A 40 -3.89 17.18 -10.96
CA ALA A 40 -4.45 17.99 -12.03
C ALA A 40 -4.55 19.47 -11.64
N ALA A 41 -5.00 19.77 -10.42
CA ALA A 41 -5.18 21.14 -9.92
C ALA A 41 -3.84 21.86 -9.68
N THR A 42 -2.78 21.15 -9.29
CA THR A 42 -1.45 21.76 -9.12
C THR A 42 -0.68 21.91 -10.43
N ALA A 43 -1.13 21.24 -11.50
CA ALA A 43 -0.45 21.17 -12.80
C ALA A 43 1.01 20.68 -12.71
N GLU A 44 1.34 19.92 -11.66
CA GLU A 44 2.70 19.41 -11.46
C GLU A 44 2.96 18.17 -12.32
N THR A 45 4.01 18.22 -13.13
CA THR A 45 4.42 17.13 -14.01
C THR A 45 5.31 16.10 -13.30
N GLY A 46 5.29 14.85 -13.76
CA GLY A 46 6.19 13.80 -13.26
C GLY A 46 5.74 13.12 -11.97
N ILE A 47 4.57 13.47 -11.43
CA ILE A 47 3.97 12.78 -10.28
C ILE A 47 3.13 11.58 -10.74
N LEU A 48 2.26 11.78 -11.74
CA LEU A 48 1.40 10.76 -12.31
C LEU A 48 1.91 10.32 -13.67
N HIS A 49 1.91 9.02 -13.91
CA HIS A 49 2.28 8.42 -15.18
C HIS A 49 1.14 7.53 -15.69
N THR A 50 0.75 7.81 -16.94
CA THR A 50 -0.29 7.05 -17.63
C THR A 50 0.32 5.87 -18.36
N MET A 51 -0.23 4.68 -18.12
CA MET A 51 0.18 3.44 -18.79
C MET A 51 -0.99 2.44 -18.80
N PRO A 52 -0.89 1.35 -19.57
CA PRO A 52 -1.84 0.25 -19.45
C PRO A 52 -1.82 -0.34 -18.04
N LYS A 53 -2.96 -0.81 -17.56
CA LYS A 53 -3.09 -1.55 -16.31
C LYS A 53 -4.07 -2.69 -16.50
N MET A 54 -3.73 -3.88 -16.01
CA MET A 54 -4.64 -5.02 -16.04
C MET A 54 -4.50 -5.94 -14.84
N VAL A 55 -5.56 -6.69 -14.56
CA VAL A 55 -5.52 -7.91 -13.75
C VAL A 55 -5.75 -9.13 -14.65
N LEU A 56 -4.88 -10.13 -14.53
CA LEU A 56 -4.75 -11.30 -15.40
C LEU A 56 -5.26 -12.57 -14.69
N ALA A 57 -6.16 -13.29 -15.36
CA ALA A 57 -6.61 -14.63 -15.02
C ALA A 57 -5.98 -15.67 -15.96
N VAL A 58 -5.46 -16.75 -15.37
CA VAL A 58 -4.88 -17.87 -16.11
C VAL A 58 -5.56 -19.17 -15.66
N GLY A 59 -6.10 -19.93 -16.62
CA GLY A 59 -6.88 -21.14 -16.39
C GLY A 59 -8.37 -20.88 -16.17
N GLU A 60 -9.19 -21.91 -16.39
CA GLU A 60 -10.67 -21.81 -16.43
C GLU A 60 -11.24 -21.18 -15.16
N ALA A 61 -10.86 -21.70 -14.00
CA ALA A 61 -11.39 -21.23 -12.70
C ALA A 61 -11.10 -19.75 -12.43
N GLU A 62 -9.92 -19.24 -12.83
CA GLU A 62 -9.61 -17.83 -12.65
C GLU A 62 -10.35 -16.95 -13.64
N VAL A 63 -10.52 -17.42 -14.88
CA VAL A 63 -11.26 -16.70 -15.92
C VAL A 63 -12.72 -16.54 -15.53
N GLU A 64 -13.35 -17.59 -14.98
CA GLU A 64 -14.72 -17.52 -14.46
C GLU A 64 -14.85 -16.53 -13.31
N ARG A 65 -13.95 -16.60 -12.31
CA ARG A 65 -13.91 -15.64 -11.20
C ARG A 65 -13.74 -14.21 -11.68
N LEU A 66 -12.84 -13.99 -12.65
CA LEU A 66 -12.60 -12.67 -13.21
C LEU A 66 -13.80 -12.15 -14.02
N ARG A 67 -14.56 -13.05 -14.66
CA ARG A 67 -15.78 -12.70 -15.38
C ARG A 67 -16.88 -12.22 -14.43
N ALA A 68 -17.08 -12.92 -13.30
CA ALA A 68 -17.98 -12.45 -12.25
C ALA A 68 -17.55 -11.07 -11.73
N ARG A 69 -16.24 -10.87 -11.55
CA ARG A 69 -15.66 -9.59 -11.13
C ARG A 69 -15.95 -8.46 -12.12
N TYR A 70 -15.82 -8.71 -13.42
CA TYR A 70 -16.12 -7.72 -14.47
C TYR A 70 -17.57 -7.23 -14.38
N LEU A 71 -18.52 -8.16 -14.26
CA LEU A 71 -19.95 -7.83 -14.19
C LEU A 71 -20.26 -6.95 -12.98
N MET A 72 -19.60 -7.22 -11.85
CA MET A 72 -19.73 -6.43 -10.63
C MET A 72 -19.15 -5.01 -10.77
N LEU A 73 -18.02 -4.85 -11.46
CA LEU A 73 -17.25 -3.60 -11.50
C LEU A 73 -17.52 -2.69 -12.70
N ARG A 74 -18.07 -3.21 -13.81
CA ARG A 74 -18.17 -2.47 -15.08
C ARG A 74 -18.92 -1.14 -15.00
N ALA A 75 -19.91 -1.03 -14.11
CA ALA A 75 -20.65 0.22 -13.89
C ALA A 75 -19.81 1.26 -13.15
N LEU A 76 -19.00 0.82 -12.18
CA LEU A 76 -18.11 1.67 -11.39
C LEU A 76 -16.88 2.13 -12.18
N PHE A 77 -16.39 1.29 -13.11
CA PHE A 77 -15.22 1.56 -13.95
C PHE A 77 -15.57 1.45 -15.45
N PRO A 78 -16.21 2.47 -16.05
CA PRO A 78 -16.70 2.40 -17.43
C PRO A 78 -15.60 2.26 -18.48
N ALA A 79 -14.37 2.68 -18.17
CA ALA A 79 -13.21 2.53 -19.06
C ALA A 79 -12.60 1.11 -19.03
N MET A 80 -13.02 0.26 -18.09
CA MET A 80 -12.52 -1.11 -17.93
C MET A 80 -13.03 -1.99 -19.07
N ARG A 81 -12.13 -2.77 -19.67
CA ARG A 81 -12.44 -3.67 -20.78
C ARG A 81 -12.16 -5.12 -20.38
N TRP A 82 -13.08 -6.01 -20.75
CA TRP A 82 -12.80 -7.44 -20.78
C TRP A 82 -11.93 -7.78 -21.99
N LEU A 83 -10.78 -8.42 -21.77
CA LEU A 83 -9.90 -8.91 -22.83
C LEU A 83 -9.77 -10.42 -22.73
N GLY A 84 -10.00 -11.13 -23.85
CA GLY A 84 -9.55 -12.52 -24.00
C GLY A 84 -8.08 -12.58 -24.44
N ALA A 85 -7.56 -13.79 -24.66
CA ALA A 85 -6.14 -14.03 -25.00
C ALA A 85 -5.57 -13.13 -26.10
N ARG A 86 -6.31 -12.91 -27.19
CA ARG A 86 -5.89 -12.01 -28.29
C ARG A 86 -5.77 -10.55 -27.84
N GLY A 87 -6.72 -10.07 -27.04
CA GLY A 87 -6.71 -8.70 -26.51
C GLY A 87 -5.57 -8.50 -25.51
N VAL A 88 -5.31 -9.50 -24.65
CA VAL A 88 -4.14 -9.50 -23.77
C VAL A 88 -2.85 -9.42 -24.58
N ALA A 89 -2.70 -10.24 -25.62
CA ALA A 89 -1.53 -10.22 -26.50
C ALA A 89 -1.35 -8.90 -27.28
N GLN A 90 -2.44 -8.19 -27.61
CA GLN A 90 -2.35 -6.89 -28.26
C GLN A 90 -1.82 -5.81 -27.30
N MET A 91 -2.32 -5.83 -26.05
CA MET A 91 -1.93 -4.87 -25.02
C MET A 91 -0.52 -5.15 -24.48
N GLU A 92 -0.27 -6.41 -24.09
CA GLU A 92 0.97 -6.92 -23.51
C GLU A 92 1.46 -8.16 -24.28
N PRO A 93 2.23 -7.99 -25.37
CA PRO A 93 2.63 -9.09 -26.26
C PRO A 93 3.31 -10.24 -25.54
N GLU A 94 4.26 -9.97 -24.64
CA GLU A 94 5.01 -11.04 -23.96
C GLU A 94 4.18 -11.80 -22.90
N VAL A 95 3.08 -11.19 -22.43
CA VAL A 95 2.13 -11.84 -21.51
C VAL A 95 1.20 -12.78 -22.26
N GLY A 96 0.70 -12.35 -23.43
CA GLY A 96 -0.23 -13.16 -24.25
C GLY A 96 0.46 -14.09 -25.24
N ARG A 97 1.72 -13.79 -25.62
CA ARG A 97 2.52 -14.50 -26.63
C ARG A 97 3.99 -14.66 -26.20
N PRO A 98 4.29 -15.47 -25.17
CA PRO A 98 5.66 -15.63 -24.67
C PRO A 98 6.68 -16.04 -25.74
N ASP A 99 6.28 -16.88 -26.71
CA ASP A 99 7.13 -17.36 -27.81
C ASP A 99 6.56 -16.98 -29.20
N GLY A 100 5.92 -15.81 -29.29
CA GLY A 100 5.24 -15.35 -30.51
C GLY A 100 3.89 -16.06 -30.79
N ARG A 101 3.62 -17.19 -30.13
CA ARG A 101 2.35 -17.93 -30.19
C ARG A 101 1.44 -17.55 -29.03
N LEU A 102 0.13 -17.49 -29.28
CA LEU A 102 -0.84 -17.28 -28.21
C LEU A 102 -0.73 -18.39 -27.16
N ARG A 103 -0.89 -18.03 -25.90
CA ARG A 103 -1.05 -19.00 -24.80
C ARG A 103 -2.22 -19.94 -25.12
N GLN A 104 -1.99 -21.23 -24.86
CA GLN A 104 -2.95 -22.31 -25.16
C GLN A 104 -3.96 -22.46 -24.03
N GLU A 105 -3.52 -22.23 -22.80
CA GLU A 105 -4.37 -22.24 -21.62
C GLU A 105 -5.34 -21.04 -21.63
N PRO A 106 -6.53 -21.18 -21.02
CA PRO A 106 -7.49 -20.09 -20.91
C PRO A 106 -6.88 -18.83 -20.30
N LEU A 107 -7.08 -17.70 -20.97
CA LEU A 107 -6.48 -16.42 -20.60
C LEU A 107 -7.50 -15.29 -20.76
N ALA A 108 -7.68 -14.51 -19.69
CA ALA A 108 -8.48 -13.30 -19.72
C ALA A 108 -7.89 -12.20 -18.83
N ALA A 109 -8.28 -10.96 -19.08
CA ALA A 109 -7.91 -9.83 -18.25
C ALA A 109 -9.03 -8.78 -18.15
N LEU A 110 -9.07 -8.08 -17.02
CA LEU A 110 -9.74 -6.77 -16.92
C LEU A 110 -8.67 -5.72 -17.11
N ALA A 111 -8.83 -4.88 -18.13
CA ALA A 111 -7.79 -3.99 -18.57
C ALA A 111 -8.29 -2.55 -18.75
N LEU A 112 -7.41 -1.62 -18.40
CA LEU A 112 -7.52 -0.20 -18.66
C LEU A 112 -6.38 0.16 -19.61
N PRO A 113 -6.66 0.43 -20.91
CA PRO A 113 -5.61 0.66 -21.90
C PRO A 113 -4.73 1.89 -21.60
N ALA A 114 -5.30 2.90 -20.96
CA ALA A 114 -4.61 4.10 -20.53
C ALA A 114 -5.19 4.54 -19.18
N SER A 115 -4.40 4.40 -18.12
CA SER A 115 -4.80 4.79 -16.76
C SER A 115 -3.67 5.56 -16.09
N PRO A 116 -3.93 6.72 -15.44
CA PRO A 116 -2.96 7.41 -14.58
C PRO A 116 -2.74 6.60 -13.30
N CYS A 117 -2.05 5.48 -13.44
CA CYS A 117 -2.01 4.42 -12.43
C CYS A 117 -0.64 4.22 -11.80
N ALA A 118 0.41 4.86 -12.33
CA ALA A 118 1.71 4.88 -11.68
C ALA A 118 2.01 6.24 -11.06
N VAL A 119 2.55 6.24 -9.83
CA VAL A 119 2.74 7.46 -9.03
C VAL A 119 4.13 7.49 -8.40
N ASP A 120 4.83 8.62 -8.56
CA ASP A 120 5.94 8.96 -7.68
C ASP A 120 5.40 9.55 -6.37
N PHE A 121 5.16 8.68 -5.39
CA PHE A 121 4.67 9.09 -4.08
C PHE A 121 5.65 9.98 -3.31
N ALA A 122 6.94 9.99 -3.65
CA ALA A 122 7.89 10.92 -3.03
C ALA A 122 7.69 12.31 -3.62
N ALA A 123 7.60 12.43 -4.94
CA ALA A 123 7.28 13.69 -5.62
C ALA A 123 5.93 14.25 -5.15
N LEU A 124 4.91 13.39 -4.99
CA LEU A 124 3.61 13.77 -4.42
C LEU A 124 3.74 14.31 -2.98
N ALA A 125 4.52 13.67 -2.12
CA ALA A 125 4.75 14.14 -0.75
C ALA A 125 5.47 15.50 -0.73
N TYR A 126 6.46 15.72 -1.60
CA TYR A 126 7.11 17.03 -1.74
C TYR A 126 6.16 18.10 -2.28
N SER A 127 5.26 17.74 -3.19
CA SER A 127 4.18 18.62 -3.66
C SER A 127 3.32 19.09 -2.48
N PHE A 128 2.87 18.18 -1.60
CA PHE A 128 2.10 18.56 -0.42
C PHE A 128 2.85 19.56 0.48
N LEU A 129 4.14 19.35 0.71
CA LEU A 129 4.97 20.28 1.51
C LEU A 129 5.09 21.66 0.85
N ARG A 130 5.29 21.71 -0.48
CA ARG A 130 5.34 22.98 -1.23
C ARG A 130 4.01 23.73 -1.15
N GLN A 131 2.90 23.03 -1.38
CA GLN A 131 1.57 23.64 -1.32
C GLN A 131 1.25 24.11 0.10
N ALA A 132 1.60 23.33 1.14
CA ALA A 132 1.45 23.75 2.53
C ALA A 132 2.24 25.03 2.84
N ALA A 133 3.50 25.11 2.41
CA ALA A 133 4.33 26.31 2.57
C ALA A 133 3.79 27.52 1.80
N ARG A 134 3.20 27.31 0.62
CA ARG A 134 2.61 28.36 -0.21
C ARG A 134 1.35 28.96 0.40
N TYR A 135 0.46 28.13 0.93
CA TYR A 135 -0.87 28.57 1.38
C TYR A 135 -0.98 28.79 2.89
N CYS A 136 -0.10 28.22 3.69
CA CYS A 136 -0.11 28.40 5.14
C CYS A 136 1.08 29.25 5.60
N ARG A 137 0.82 30.54 5.89
CA ARG A 137 1.84 31.49 6.37
C ARG A 137 2.59 31.04 7.63
N ARG A 138 1.98 30.19 8.45
CA ARG A 138 2.56 29.68 9.71
C ARG A 138 3.07 28.24 9.60
N PHE A 139 3.23 27.72 8.39
CA PHE A 139 3.79 26.39 8.18
C PHE A 139 5.30 26.39 8.48
N THR A 140 5.75 25.46 9.32
CA THR A 140 7.17 25.25 9.62
C THR A 140 7.52 23.78 9.44
N LEU A 141 8.53 23.49 8.62
CA LEU A 141 9.08 22.14 8.45
C LEU A 141 10.37 21.98 9.25
N LYS A 142 10.38 21.07 10.23
CA LYS A 142 11.58 20.69 10.99
C LYS A 142 12.01 19.27 10.63
N LEU A 143 13.08 19.14 9.85
CA LEU A 143 13.72 17.86 9.55
C LEU A 143 14.83 17.57 10.57
N ARG A 144 15.25 16.30 10.68
CA ARG A 144 16.26 15.84 11.67
C ARG A 144 15.87 16.18 13.12
N CYS A 145 14.57 16.21 13.39
CA CYS A 145 14.00 16.60 14.67
C CYS A 145 13.17 15.42 15.24
N PRO A 146 13.82 14.34 15.71
CA PRO A 146 13.11 13.16 16.19
C PRO A 146 12.34 13.49 17.47
N VAL A 147 11.03 13.21 17.47
CA VAL A 147 10.23 13.20 18.69
C VAL A 147 10.54 11.91 19.46
N ARG A 148 10.99 12.03 20.70
CA ARG A 148 11.36 10.89 21.55
C ARG A 148 10.21 10.40 22.39
N GLN A 149 9.39 11.33 22.85
CA GLN A 149 8.30 11.09 23.79
C GLN A 149 7.21 12.14 23.58
N ILE A 150 5.97 11.75 23.83
CA ILE A 150 4.80 12.61 23.81
C ILE A 150 4.10 12.38 25.13
N GLU A 151 3.74 13.47 25.82
CA GLU A 151 3.09 13.41 27.13
C GLU A 151 2.02 14.50 27.23
N ARG A 152 1.01 14.25 28.06
CA ARG A 152 0.05 15.28 28.44
C ARG A 152 0.73 16.25 29.42
N SER A 153 0.66 17.56 29.15
CA SER A 153 1.19 18.62 30.01
C SER A 153 0.11 19.70 30.16
N ASP A 154 -0.61 19.66 31.28
CA ASP A 154 -1.75 20.55 31.55
C ASP A 154 -2.78 20.53 30.40
N ALA A 155 -3.04 21.71 29.80
CA ALA A 155 -3.95 21.89 28.68
C ALA A 155 -3.34 21.52 27.32
N ALA A 156 -2.01 21.31 27.20
CA ALA A 156 -1.32 21.02 25.94
C ALA A 156 -0.68 19.62 25.91
N TRP A 157 -0.19 19.24 24.74
CA TRP A 157 0.67 18.08 24.51
C TRP A 157 2.12 18.53 24.44
N ARG A 158 2.99 17.88 25.23
CA ARG A 158 4.43 18.11 25.21
C ARG A 158 5.10 17.06 24.34
N LEU A 159 5.82 17.50 23.32
CA LEU A 159 6.64 16.67 22.44
C LEU A 159 8.12 16.86 22.82
N GLN A 160 8.70 15.85 23.44
CA GLN A 160 10.10 15.87 23.83
C GLN A 160 10.99 15.59 22.62
N LEU A 161 11.95 16.49 22.38
CA LEU A 161 12.99 16.39 21.36
C LEU A 161 14.36 16.21 22.01
N ASP A 162 15.40 16.07 21.20
CA ASP A 162 16.79 16.07 21.67
C ASP A 162 17.16 17.48 22.18
N GLY A 163 17.20 17.65 23.51
CA GLY A 163 17.58 18.90 24.18
C GLY A 163 16.53 20.02 24.20
N ALA A 164 15.31 19.77 23.69
CA ALA A 164 14.22 20.76 23.67
C ALA A 164 12.85 20.09 23.80
N ALA A 165 11.80 20.89 23.98
CA ALA A 165 10.41 20.44 23.94
C ALA A 165 9.55 21.39 23.09
N LEU A 166 8.55 20.83 22.41
CA LEU A 166 7.49 21.60 21.75
C LEU A 166 6.17 21.36 22.47
N TYR A 167 5.29 22.35 22.44
CA TYR A 167 3.95 22.28 23.01
C TYR A 167 2.92 22.51 21.92
N ALA A 168 1.84 21.74 21.93
CA ALA A 168 0.77 21.85 20.95
C ALA A 168 -0.59 21.52 21.57
N ASP A 169 -1.64 22.24 21.16
CA ASP A 169 -3.02 21.92 21.56
C ASP A 169 -3.49 20.61 20.94
N CYS A 170 -3.04 20.35 19.70
CA CYS A 170 -3.40 19.14 18.96
C CYS A 170 -2.18 18.52 18.26
N VAL A 171 -2.09 17.20 18.26
CA VAL A 171 -0.98 16.41 17.70
C VAL A 171 -1.52 15.27 16.85
N ALA A 172 -1.19 15.28 15.55
CA ALA A 172 -1.43 14.15 14.66
C ALA A 172 -0.13 13.39 14.40
N VAL A 173 -0.06 12.12 14.84
CA VAL A 173 1.11 11.27 14.73
C VAL A 173 0.97 10.32 13.54
N CYS A 174 1.61 10.69 12.43
CA CYS A 174 1.64 9.92 11.18
C CYS A 174 2.98 9.19 10.96
N ALA A 175 3.51 8.54 12.01
CA ALA A 175 4.84 7.91 12.03
C ALA A 175 4.86 6.46 11.49
N GLY A 176 3.83 6.04 10.74
CA GLY A 176 3.70 4.69 10.22
C GLY A 176 3.62 3.65 11.33
N ALA A 177 4.49 2.63 11.30
CA ALA A 177 4.53 1.58 12.31
C ALA A 177 4.79 2.12 13.73
N TYR A 178 5.55 3.22 13.85
CA TYR A 178 5.91 3.82 15.12
C TYR A 178 4.73 4.53 15.82
N SER A 179 3.66 4.89 15.09
CA SER A 179 2.50 5.55 15.69
C SER A 179 1.87 4.69 16.79
N LEU A 180 1.78 3.36 16.59
CA LEU A 180 1.26 2.45 17.61
C LEU A 180 2.15 2.43 18.86
N GLY A 181 3.48 2.45 18.68
CA GLY A 181 4.43 2.47 19.79
C GLY A 181 4.34 3.73 20.64
N PHE A 182 4.06 4.89 20.03
CA PHE A 182 3.77 6.11 20.80
C PHE A 182 2.42 6.02 21.51
N ALA A 183 1.39 5.48 20.87
CA ALA A 183 0.08 5.29 21.48
C ALA A 183 0.17 4.40 22.74
N HIS A 184 0.88 3.27 22.67
CA HIS A 184 1.05 2.36 23.80
C HIS A 184 1.73 3.01 25.01
N ARG A 185 2.64 3.97 24.81
CA ARG A 185 3.29 4.70 25.91
C ARG A 185 2.33 5.65 26.64
N LEU A 186 1.24 6.03 26.00
CA LEU A 186 0.14 6.79 26.60
C LEU A 186 -1.00 5.88 27.07
N ASP A 187 -0.77 4.58 27.15
CA ASP A 187 -1.77 3.54 27.44
C ASP A 187 -2.95 3.47 26.46
N LEU A 188 -2.74 3.96 25.24
CA LEU A 188 -3.73 3.95 24.16
C LEU A 188 -3.47 2.80 23.20
N GLY A 189 -4.52 2.22 22.63
CA GLY A 189 -4.39 1.22 21.57
C GLY A 189 -3.82 -0.13 22.02
N GLN A 190 -3.85 -0.45 23.33
CA GLN A 190 -3.38 -1.73 23.88
C GLN A 190 -4.12 -2.95 23.30
N ALA A 191 -5.30 -2.75 22.71
CA ALA A 191 -6.02 -3.80 21.98
C ALA A 191 -5.35 -4.19 20.65
N PHE A 192 -4.43 -3.37 20.14
CA PHE A 192 -3.74 -3.61 18.89
C PHE A 192 -2.30 -4.06 19.11
N SER A 193 -1.82 -4.92 18.22
CA SER A 193 -0.41 -5.25 18.03
C SER A 193 -0.05 -5.13 16.55
N LEU A 194 1.21 -5.36 16.21
CA LEU A 194 1.73 -5.17 14.86
C LEU A 194 2.36 -6.44 14.32
N LEU A 195 2.00 -6.77 13.08
CA LEU A 195 2.63 -7.77 12.24
C LEU A 195 3.32 -7.07 11.06
N PRO A 196 4.62 -6.71 11.18
CA PRO A 196 5.29 -6.04 10.08
C PRO A 196 5.51 -7.01 8.92
N VAL A 197 5.03 -6.63 7.73
CA VAL A 197 5.16 -7.46 6.52
C VAL A 197 6.00 -6.72 5.48
N ALA A 198 7.18 -7.25 5.20
CA ALA A 198 8.08 -6.72 4.19
C ALA A 198 7.65 -7.20 2.82
N GLY A 199 7.64 -6.28 1.86
CA GLY A 199 7.60 -6.63 0.44
C GLY A 199 9.02 -6.72 -0.11
N SER A 200 9.39 -7.83 -0.74
CA SER A 200 10.63 -7.94 -1.52
C SER A 200 10.29 -8.03 -3.02
N PHE A 201 11.15 -7.47 -3.87
CA PHE A 201 10.94 -7.42 -5.32
C PHE A 201 12.16 -7.97 -6.06
N PHE A 202 11.96 -8.35 -7.31
CA PHE A 202 13.01 -8.66 -8.28
C PHE A 202 12.98 -7.64 -9.42
N TYR A 203 14.15 -7.22 -9.86
CA TYR A 203 14.32 -6.51 -11.13
C TYR A 203 14.46 -7.51 -12.26
N ALA A 204 13.88 -7.15 -13.40
CA ALA A 204 14.09 -7.79 -14.69
C ALA A 204 14.10 -6.70 -15.79
N PRO A 205 14.62 -6.98 -16.99
CA PRO A 205 14.44 -6.12 -18.15
C PRO A 205 12.96 -5.78 -18.35
N ARG A 206 12.63 -4.58 -18.83
CA ARG A 206 11.24 -4.22 -19.08
C ARG A 206 10.66 -5.05 -20.23
N ARG A 207 9.78 -6.00 -19.86
CA ARG A 207 9.05 -6.89 -20.79
C ARG A 207 7.53 -6.67 -20.81
N VAL A 208 7.06 -5.70 -20.03
CA VAL A 208 5.66 -5.24 -20.01
C VAL A 208 5.60 -3.74 -20.31
N ARG A 209 4.57 -3.33 -21.05
CA ARG A 209 4.32 -1.93 -21.39
C ARG A 209 3.69 -1.17 -20.23
N GLY A 210 2.81 -1.84 -19.48
CA GLY A 210 2.09 -1.34 -18.33
C GLY A 210 2.08 -2.31 -17.15
N LYS A 211 1.17 -2.07 -16.21
CA LYS A 211 1.05 -2.82 -14.94
C LYS A 211 0.24 -4.09 -15.14
N VAL A 212 0.79 -5.24 -14.77
CA VAL A 212 0.12 -6.55 -14.92
C VAL A 212 0.04 -7.26 -13.58
N TYR A 213 -1.17 -7.36 -13.04
CA TYR A 213 -1.46 -7.96 -11.73
C TYR A 213 -2.08 -9.35 -11.89
N THR A 214 -1.88 -10.22 -10.91
CA THR A 214 -2.57 -11.52 -10.84
C THR A 214 -3.72 -11.48 -9.84
N LEU A 215 -4.67 -12.42 -9.95
CA LEU A 215 -5.79 -12.51 -9.01
C LEU A 215 -5.29 -12.67 -7.56
N GLN A 216 -5.88 -11.88 -6.67
CA GLN A 216 -5.64 -11.95 -5.23
C GLN A 216 -6.49 -13.06 -4.59
N SER A 217 -5.98 -13.61 -3.48
CA SER A 217 -6.77 -14.47 -2.61
C SER A 217 -7.69 -13.61 -1.73
N GLU A 218 -8.93 -14.04 -1.56
CA GLU A 218 -9.88 -13.42 -0.63
C GLU A 218 -9.51 -13.69 0.84
N ARG A 219 -8.72 -14.73 1.10
CA ARG A 219 -8.34 -15.19 2.45
C ARG A 219 -7.02 -14.61 2.95
N LEU A 220 -6.22 -14.00 2.06
CA LEU A 220 -4.92 -13.45 2.40
C LEU A 220 -4.89 -11.93 2.18
N PRO A 221 -4.40 -11.15 3.16
CA PRO A 221 -4.32 -9.68 3.08
C PRO A 221 -3.20 -9.18 2.14
N PHE A 222 -2.50 -10.08 1.45
CA PHE A 222 -1.25 -9.77 0.78
C PHE A 222 -1.42 -9.64 -0.73
N ALA A 223 -0.69 -8.71 -1.32
CA ALA A 223 -0.67 -8.54 -2.76
C ALA A 223 -0.17 -9.81 -3.45
N ALA A 224 -0.89 -10.23 -4.48
CA ALA A 224 -0.41 -11.24 -5.41
C ALA A 224 0.74 -10.69 -6.24
N VAL A 225 1.52 -11.59 -6.85
CA VAL A 225 2.64 -11.21 -7.70
C VAL A 225 2.13 -10.39 -8.89
N HIS A 226 2.83 -9.30 -9.16
CA HIS A 226 2.58 -8.40 -10.27
C HIS A 226 3.88 -7.96 -10.93
N ALA A 227 3.77 -7.53 -12.18
CA ALA A 227 4.82 -6.91 -12.96
C ALA A 227 4.51 -5.42 -13.14
N ASP A 228 5.42 -4.57 -12.68
CA ASP A 228 5.31 -3.12 -12.75
C ASP A 228 6.52 -2.55 -13.51
N PRO A 229 6.33 -1.82 -14.63
CA PRO A 229 7.36 -0.93 -15.16
C PRO A 229 7.79 0.04 -14.06
N ASP A 230 9.10 0.22 -13.88
CA ASP A 230 9.61 1.16 -12.89
C ASP A 230 9.61 2.58 -13.46
N ILE A 231 9.01 3.54 -12.74
CA ILE A 231 8.96 4.93 -13.19
C ILE A 231 10.32 5.66 -13.04
N LEU A 232 11.20 5.17 -12.15
CA LEU A 232 12.54 5.75 -11.96
C LEU A 232 13.58 5.10 -12.87
N TRP A 233 13.37 3.84 -13.27
CA TRP A 233 14.29 3.09 -14.12
C TRP A 233 13.54 2.49 -15.32
N PRO A 234 13.30 3.28 -16.39
CA PRO A 234 12.40 2.91 -17.49
C PRO A 234 12.76 1.63 -18.25
N ASP A 235 14.03 1.22 -18.23
CA ASP A 235 14.53 0.01 -18.90
C ASP A 235 14.26 -1.27 -18.11
N ARG A 236 13.67 -1.14 -16.92
CA ARG A 236 13.47 -2.24 -15.97
C ARG A 236 12.02 -2.32 -15.52
N MET A 237 11.63 -3.51 -15.11
CA MET A 237 10.40 -3.74 -14.36
C MET A 237 10.70 -4.37 -13.01
N ARG A 238 9.77 -4.22 -12.08
CA ARG A 238 9.77 -4.87 -10.78
C ARG A 238 8.73 -5.98 -10.78
N LEU A 239 9.13 -7.14 -10.31
CA LEU A 239 8.27 -8.30 -10.09
C LEU A 239 8.17 -8.57 -8.60
N GLY A 240 6.94 -8.77 -8.11
CA GLY A 240 6.67 -9.06 -6.70
C GLY A 240 5.34 -8.43 -6.25
N PRO A 241 5.19 -8.08 -4.97
CA PRO A 241 6.10 -8.40 -3.88
C PRO A 241 6.02 -9.88 -3.49
N THR A 242 7.11 -10.43 -2.97
CA THR A 242 7.04 -11.53 -2.01
C THR A 242 6.86 -10.93 -0.62
N ALA A 243 6.09 -11.59 0.24
CA ALA A 243 5.72 -11.08 1.56
C ALA A 243 6.45 -11.84 2.66
N LEU A 244 7.32 -11.15 3.39
CA LEU A 244 8.07 -11.71 4.50
C LEU A 244 7.64 -11.05 5.81
N ILE A 245 7.17 -11.84 6.78
CA ILE A 245 6.95 -11.33 8.14
C ILE A 245 8.31 -11.10 8.78
N LEU A 246 8.57 -9.89 9.25
CA LEU A 246 9.83 -9.52 9.88
C LEU A 246 9.58 -8.80 11.21
N PRO A 247 10.32 -9.12 12.27
CA PRO A 247 10.22 -8.42 13.55
C PRO A 247 10.97 -7.08 13.52
N LEU A 248 10.70 -6.24 12.52
CA LEU A 248 11.35 -4.94 12.31
C LEU A 248 10.28 -3.88 12.05
N LEU A 249 10.52 -2.64 12.49
CA LEU A 249 9.67 -1.49 12.13
C LEU A 249 10.18 -0.77 10.87
N GLU A 250 11.49 -0.85 10.58
CA GLU A 250 12.13 -0.26 9.41
C GLU A 250 12.92 -1.30 8.62
N ARG A 251 12.64 -1.40 7.30
CA ARG A 251 13.28 -2.39 6.43
C ARG A 251 14.76 -2.06 6.33
N ARG A 252 15.62 -3.05 6.63
CA ARG A 252 17.10 -2.94 6.63
C ARG A 252 17.70 -2.15 7.80
N ARG A 253 16.89 -1.73 8.78
CA ARG A 253 17.40 -1.09 9.99
C ARG A 253 17.23 -2.02 11.19
N TRP A 254 18.21 -2.88 11.43
CA TRP A 254 18.19 -3.87 12.50
C TRP A 254 17.98 -3.30 13.90
N ARG A 255 18.41 -2.05 14.13
CA ARG A 255 18.14 -1.34 15.40
C ARG A 255 16.64 -1.21 15.69
N SER A 256 15.77 -1.21 14.67
CA SER A 256 14.31 -1.17 14.84
C SER A 256 13.71 -2.47 15.41
N LEU A 257 14.50 -3.54 15.55
CA LEU A 257 14.09 -4.75 16.25
C LEU A 257 13.74 -4.46 17.72
N PHE A 258 14.56 -3.65 18.40
CA PHE A 258 14.31 -3.31 19.80
C PHE A 258 13.04 -2.48 19.96
N ASP A 259 12.78 -1.56 19.03
CA ASP A 259 11.52 -0.80 19.00
C ASP A 259 10.33 -1.73 18.74
N TYR A 260 10.48 -2.70 17.83
CA TYR A 260 9.44 -3.71 17.58
C TYR A 260 9.14 -4.56 18.82
N LEU A 261 10.17 -5.07 19.51
CA LEU A 261 9.98 -5.89 20.71
C LEU A 261 9.29 -5.12 21.85
N ARG A 262 9.51 -3.81 21.95
CA ARG A 262 8.78 -2.94 22.89
C ARG A 262 7.33 -2.72 22.46
N LEU A 263 7.09 -2.59 21.17
CA LEU A 263 5.77 -2.29 20.59
C LEU A 263 4.84 -3.51 20.54
N ILE A 264 5.38 -4.70 20.32
CA ILE A 264 4.56 -5.89 20.07
C ILE A 264 3.61 -6.21 21.23
N GLY A 265 4.00 -5.85 22.47
CA GLY A 265 3.15 -5.98 23.66
C GLY A 265 2.77 -7.44 23.93
N TRP A 266 3.77 -8.28 24.21
CA TRP A 266 3.58 -9.71 24.45
C TRP A 266 2.62 -9.98 25.62
N ASP A 267 1.49 -10.63 25.32
CA ASP A 267 0.53 -11.10 26.31
C ASP A 267 -0.10 -12.44 25.86
N ALA A 268 -0.84 -13.10 26.76
CA ALA A 268 -1.50 -14.37 26.46
C ALA A 268 -2.52 -14.26 25.32
N THR A 269 -3.15 -13.11 25.14
CA THR A 269 -4.15 -12.87 24.08
C THR A 269 -3.48 -12.75 22.72
N LEU A 270 -2.32 -12.10 22.63
CA LEU A 270 -1.50 -12.04 21.43
C LEU A 270 -1.00 -13.44 21.06
N LEU A 271 -0.47 -14.20 22.01
CA LEU A 271 -0.01 -15.57 21.76
C LEU A 271 -1.14 -16.46 21.21
N ARG A 272 -2.34 -16.38 21.81
CA ARG A 272 -3.54 -17.06 21.31
C ARG A 272 -3.94 -16.58 19.92
N THR A 273 -3.85 -15.28 19.65
CA THR A 273 -4.19 -14.71 18.33
C THR A 273 -3.20 -15.18 17.27
N LEU A 274 -1.89 -15.15 17.55
CA LEU A 274 -0.87 -15.67 16.64
C LEU A 274 -1.05 -17.17 16.40
N ALA A 275 -1.35 -17.95 17.45
CA ALA A 275 -1.66 -19.37 17.31
C ALA A 275 -2.90 -19.60 16.44
N HIS A 276 -3.95 -18.79 16.61
CA HIS A 276 -5.16 -18.84 15.79
C HIS A 276 -4.86 -18.51 14.32
N LEU A 277 -4.14 -17.43 14.04
CA LEU A 277 -3.70 -17.07 12.69
C LEU A 277 -2.87 -18.21 12.06
N MET A 278 -1.95 -18.81 12.83
CA MET A 278 -1.15 -19.93 12.36
C MET A 278 -1.94 -21.24 12.19
N ARG A 279 -3.20 -21.36 12.66
CA ARG A 279 -4.07 -22.51 12.35
C ARG A 279 -4.62 -22.45 10.92
N GLU A 280 -4.62 -21.29 10.28
CA GLU A 280 -5.04 -21.13 8.90
C GLU A 280 -4.06 -21.78 7.91
N ARG A 281 -4.51 -22.84 7.23
CA ARG A 281 -3.67 -23.64 6.30
C ARG A 281 -3.13 -22.79 5.16
N GLU A 282 -3.92 -21.86 4.64
CA GLU A 282 -3.50 -20.96 3.56
C GLU A 282 -2.44 -19.97 4.02
N LEU A 283 -2.59 -19.38 5.21
CA LEU A 283 -1.60 -18.45 5.76
C LEU A 283 -0.27 -19.15 6.00
N ARG A 284 -0.27 -20.38 6.53
CA ARG A 284 0.96 -21.18 6.72
C ARG A 284 1.65 -21.49 5.40
N ARG A 285 0.90 -22.00 4.41
CA ARG A 285 1.45 -22.31 3.08
C ARG A 285 2.04 -21.07 2.42
N TYR A 286 1.33 -19.95 2.53
CA TYR A 286 1.80 -18.67 2.04
C TYR A 286 3.09 -18.22 2.74
N ALA A 287 3.15 -18.25 4.07
CA ALA A 287 4.33 -17.88 4.84
C ALA A 287 5.55 -18.75 4.49
N LEU A 288 5.37 -20.08 4.44
CA LEU A 288 6.44 -21.01 4.09
C LEU A 288 6.96 -20.79 2.67
N ARG A 289 6.05 -20.62 1.71
CA ARG A 289 6.42 -20.33 0.31
C ARG A 289 7.20 -19.02 0.19
N ASN A 290 6.79 -17.97 0.90
CA ASN A 290 7.51 -16.70 0.88
C ASN A 290 8.87 -16.76 1.59
N LEU A 291 9.04 -17.62 2.60
CA LEU A 291 10.33 -17.85 3.21
C LEU A 291 11.32 -18.47 2.21
N LEU A 292 10.86 -19.39 1.35
CA LEU A 292 11.69 -19.98 0.29
C LEU A 292 12.21 -18.92 -0.70
N TYR A 293 11.44 -17.87 -0.98
CA TYR A 293 11.87 -16.75 -1.84
C TYR A 293 12.97 -15.88 -1.23
N GLU A 294 13.32 -16.08 0.03
CA GLU A 294 14.39 -15.33 0.71
C GLU A 294 15.69 -16.15 0.80
N VAL A 295 15.65 -17.46 0.56
CA VAL A 295 16.84 -18.33 0.63
C VAL A 295 17.81 -17.99 -0.53
N PRO A 296 19.06 -17.59 -0.24
CA PRO A 296 20.07 -17.38 -1.28
C PRO A 296 20.25 -18.64 -2.15
N GLY A 297 20.49 -18.46 -3.46
CA GLY A 297 20.61 -19.57 -4.42
C GLY A 297 19.27 -20.13 -4.91
N LEU A 298 18.26 -20.29 -4.05
CA LEU A 298 16.94 -20.82 -4.43
C LEU A 298 15.93 -19.74 -4.82
N ARG A 299 16.10 -18.51 -4.33
CA ARG A 299 15.10 -17.43 -4.48
C ARG A 299 14.66 -17.14 -5.91
N THR A 300 15.60 -17.06 -6.86
CA THR A 300 15.32 -16.69 -8.25
C THR A 300 14.63 -17.84 -8.98
N HIS A 301 15.09 -19.07 -8.75
CA HIS A 301 14.48 -20.28 -9.28
C HIS A 301 13.07 -20.51 -8.72
N ALA A 302 12.86 -20.30 -7.42
CA ALA A 302 11.53 -20.42 -6.83
C ALA A 302 10.58 -19.31 -7.33
N PHE A 303 11.08 -18.08 -7.45
CA PHE A 303 10.25 -16.94 -7.85
C PHE A 303 9.90 -16.94 -9.34
N VAL A 304 10.79 -17.45 -10.23
CA VAL A 304 10.50 -17.48 -11.67
C VAL A 304 9.25 -18.30 -11.98
N HIS A 305 8.99 -19.38 -11.25
CA HIS A 305 7.77 -20.18 -11.42
C HIS A 305 6.49 -19.39 -11.10
N GLU A 306 6.52 -18.52 -10.09
CA GLU A 306 5.37 -17.66 -9.75
C GLU A 306 5.24 -16.53 -10.78
N ALA A 307 6.36 -15.93 -11.20
CA ALA A 307 6.39 -14.87 -12.22
C ALA A 307 5.99 -15.40 -13.62
N ALA A 308 6.19 -16.68 -13.90
CA ALA A 308 5.82 -17.34 -15.16
C ALA A 308 4.31 -17.27 -15.43
N LYS A 309 3.48 -17.07 -14.40
CA LYS A 309 2.05 -16.81 -14.59
C LYS A 309 1.80 -15.54 -15.43
N ILE A 310 2.64 -14.52 -15.24
CA ILE A 310 2.59 -13.24 -15.97
C ILE A 310 3.43 -13.33 -17.24
N LEU A 311 4.69 -13.79 -17.13
CA LEU A 311 5.65 -13.86 -18.23
C LEU A 311 6.23 -15.27 -18.32
N PRO A 312 5.57 -16.20 -19.04
CA PRO A 312 6.04 -17.59 -19.15
C PRO A 312 7.46 -17.72 -19.70
N GLY A 313 7.87 -16.83 -20.61
CA GLY A 313 9.21 -16.81 -21.20
C GLY A 313 10.30 -16.15 -20.34
N LEU A 314 10.02 -15.82 -19.07
CA LEU A 314 10.99 -15.21 -18.16
C LEU A 314 11.96 -16.26 -17.62
N ARG A 315 13.28 -16.02 -17.73
CA ARG A 315 14.30 -16.92 -17.18
C ARG A 315 14.79 -16.45 -15.82
N ALA A 316 15.18 -17.42 -14.97
CA ALA A 316 15.74 -17.12 -13.65
C ALA A 316 17.02 -16.26 -13.71
N SER A 317 17.81 -16.36 -14.79
CA SER A 317 19.01 -15.55 -15.02
C SER A 317 18.72 -14.08 -15.30
N GLU A 318 17.50 -13.74 -15.71
CA GLU A 318 17.05 -12.36 -15.95
C GLU A 318 16.59 -11.68 -14.65
N LEU A 319 16.33 -12.46 -13.60
CA LEU A 319 15.87 -11.98 -12.30
C LEU A 319 17.04 -11.59 -11.41
N ARG A 320 17.01 -10.36 -10.91
CA ARG A 320 17.96 -9.87 -9.90
C ARG A 320 17.20 -9.38 -8.67
N PRO A 321 17.55 -9.81 -7.45
CA PRO A 321 16.93 -9.25 -6.26
C PRO A 321 17.05 -7.72 -6.26
N ALA A 322 15.92 -7.02 -6.08
CA ALA A 322 15.89 -5.56 -6.07
C ALA A 322 16.41 -5.04 -4.73
N ARG A 323 17.74 -5.09 -4.56
CA ARG A 323 18.41 -4.61 -3.35
C ARG A 323 18.10 -3.12 -3.16
N GLY A 324 17.68 -2.75 -1.94
CA GLY A 324 17.22 -1.40 -1.64
C GLY A 324 15.73 -1.15 -1.91
N CYS A 325 15.04 -2.05 -2.62
CA CYS A 325 13.60 -1.90 -2.92
C CYS A 325 12.68 -2.70 -2.01
N GLY A 326 11.49 -2.17 -1.78
CA GLY A 326 10.48 -2.71 -0.90
C GLY A 326 10.63 -2.23 0.54
N GLY A 327 9.49 -1.83 1.11
CA GLY A 327 9.34 -1.35 2.48
C GLY A 327 8.64 -2.36 3.40
N LEU A 328 8.34 -1.91 4.62
CA LEU A 328 7.53 -2.65 5.60
C LEU A 328 6.13 -2.06 5.66
N ARG A 329 5.14 -2.95 5.61
CA ARG A 329 3.74 -2.60 5.81
C ARG A 329 3.37 -2.82 7.29
N PRO A 330 2.83 -1.81 7.97
CA PRO A 330 2.35 -1.96 9.34
C PRO A 330 0.97 -2.63 9.35
N GLN A 331 0.93 -3.97 9.29
CA GLN A 331 -0.33 -4.70 9.38
C GLN A 331 -0.71 -4.84 10.85
N LEU A 332 -1.85 -4.27 11.24
CA LEU A 332 -2.34 -4.35 12.61
C LEU A 332 -2.97 -5.72 12.89
N ILE A 333 -2.80 -6.18 14.13
CA ILE A 333 -3.51 -7.31 14.74
C ILE A 333 -4.50 -6.71 15.75
N ASP A 334 -5.77 -7.06 15.62
CA ASP A 334 -6.78 -6.79 16.64
C ASP A 334 -6.82 -7.97 17.61
N LYS A 335 -6.34 -7.75 18.85
CA LYS A 335 -6.29 -8.79 19.89
C LYS A 335 -7.68 -9.15 20.42
N ARG A 336 -8.66 -8.23 20.34
CA ARG A 336 -10.04 -8.47 20.80
C ARG A 336 -10.79 -9.34 19.79
N ALA A 337 -10.67 -9.02 18.51
CA ALA A 337 -11.28 -9.79 17.44
C ALA A 337 -10.45 -11.00 16.98
N GLN A 338 -9.24 -11.19 17.56
CA GLN A 338 -8.29 -12.26 17.25
C GLN A 338 -7.98 -12.42 15.75
N ARG A 339 -7.92 -11.30 15.02
CA ARG A 339 -7.74 -11.28 13.57
C ARG A 339 -6.86 -10.12 13.12
N LEU A 340 -6.44 -10.16 11.86
CA LEU A 340 -5.79 -9.00 11.24
C LEU A 340 -6.80 -7.87 11.04
N TYR A 341 -6.40 -6.65 11.40
CA TYR A 341 -7.22 -5.46 11.23
C TYR A 341 -7.02 -4.85 9.83
N PHE A 342 -8.10 -4.71 9.07
CA PHE A 342 -8.03 -4.24 7.69
C PHE A 342 -8.43 -2.77 7.59
N GLY A 343 -7.55 -1.96 6.99
CA GLY A 343 -7.78 -0.53 6.76
C GLY A 343 -6.99 0.37 7.71
N PRO A 344 -7.12 1.69 7.54
CA PRO A 344 -6.49 2.67 8.41
C PRO A 344 -7.08 2.62 9.82
N ALA A 345 -6.24 2.84 10.82
CA ALA A 345 -6.65 2.96 12.22
C ALA A 345 -6.24 4.33 12.77
N TRP A 346 -7.17 4.94 13.51
CA TRP A 346 -6.94 6.13 14.33
C TRP A 346 -7.08 5.73 15.79
N ILE A 347 -5.99 5.85 16.53
CA ILE A 347 -5.93 5.55 17.96
C ILE A 347 -5.75 6.88 18.70
N GLY A 348 -6.54 7.13 19.73
CA GLY A 348 -6.44 8.35 20.55
C GLY A 348 -7.74 9.12 20.67
N GLY A 349 -7.62 10.34 21.19
CA GLY A 349 -8.71 11.24 21.58
C GLY A 349 -8.13 12.52 22.19
N GLU A 350 -8.99 13.45 22.60
CA GLU A 350 -8.59 14.64 23.38
C GLU A 350 -7.42 15.45 22.76
N GLY A 351 -7.46 15.64 21.44
CA GLY A 351 -6.45 16.42 20.73
C GLY A 351 -5.20 15.65 20.32
N ILE A 352 -5.10 14.34 20.57
CA ILE A 352 -4.03 13.51 20.01
C ILE A 352 -4.59 12.36 19.17
N SER A 353 -3.95 12.10 18.03
CA SER A 353 -4.26 10.97 17.17
C SER A 353 -2.98 10.24 16.74
N PHE A 354 -3.08 8.91 16.65
CA PHE A 354 -2.03 8.03 16.17
C PHE A 354 -2.56 7.26 14.97
N GLN A 355 -2.00 7.54 13.80
CA GLN A 355 -2.46 6.94 12.56
C GLN A 355 -1.54 5.79 12.15
N VAL A 356 -2.15 4.62 11.91
CA VAL A 356 -1.48 3.45 11.34
C VAL A 356 -2.24 3.01 10.10
N THR A 357 -1.56 2.99 8.96
CA THR A 357 -2.20 2.77 7.67
C THR A 357 -1.51 1.65 6.89
N PRO A 358 -2.19 0.50 6.67
CA PRO A 358 -1.73 -0.53 5.76
C PRO A 358 -1.97 -0.14 4.29
N SER A 359 -1.58 -1.00 3.34
CA SER A 359 -1.88 -0.80 1.92
C SER A 359 -3.41 -0.77 1.70
N PRO A 360 -3.97 0.11 0.84
CA PRO A 360 -3.33 1.05 -0.09
C PRO A 360 -3.16 2.48 0.47
N GLY A 361 -2.51 2.64 1.63
CA GLY A 361 -2.40 3.93 2.32
C GLY A 361 -1.83 5.12 1.52
N ALA A 362 -0.98 4.87 0.53
CA ALA A 362 -0.46 5.93 -0.33
C ALA A 362 -1.53 6.45 -1.32
N SER A 363 -2.37 5.57 -1.85
CA SER A 363 -3.47 5.93 -2.75
C SER A 363 -4.62 6.62 -2.02
N SER A 364 -4.82 6.32 -0.73
CA SER A 364 -5.85 6.93 0.11
C SER A 364 -5.33 8.02 1.05
N CYS A 365 -4.14 8.58 0.80
CA CYS A 365 -3.50 9.54 1.71
C CYS A 365 -4.31 10.83 1.90
N LEU A 366 -4.89 11.39 0.82
CA LEU A 366 -5.70 12.61 0.90
C LEU A 366 -7.05 12.37 1.59
N ALA A 367 -7.70 11.23 1.34
CA ALA A 367 -8.93 10.86 2.03
C ALA A 367 -8.72 10.79 3.55
N GLN A 368 -7.62 10.15 3.96
CA GLN A 368 -7.22 10.07 5.36
C GLN A 368 -6.86 11.44 5.95
N ALA A 369 -6.20 12.31 5.18
CA ALA A 369 -5.88 13.67 5.62
C ALA A 369 -7.15 14.52 5.83
N VAL A 370 -8.18 14.34 4.99
CA VAL A 370 -9.49 15.01 5.17
C VAL A 370 -10.18 14.53 6.44
N GLU A 371 -10.19 13.22 6.71
CA GLU A 371 -10.75 12.68 7.94
C GLU A 371 -10.00 13.21 9.18
N GLU A 372 -8.67 13.21 9.12
CA GLU A 372 -7.82 13.72 10.20
C GLU A 372 -8.04 15.21 10.45
N ALA A 373 -8.10 16.02 9.39
CA ALA A 373 -8.40 17.45 9.49
C ALA A 373 -9.79 17.69 10.10
N GLY A 374 -10.77 16.82 9.82
CA GLY A 374 -12.09 16.82 10.46
C GLY A 374 -12.01 16.58 11.97
N ARG A 375 -11.22 15.59 12.40
CA ARG A 375 -10.99 15.29 13.83
C ARG A 375 -10.32 16.46 14.56
N ILE A 376 -9.27 17.03 13.96
CA ILE A 376 -8.54 18.18 14.51
C ILE A 376 -9.46 19.40 14.64
N THR A 377 -10.19 19.74 13.57
CA THR A 377 -11.07 20.93 13.58
C THR A 377 -12.22 20.77 14.57
N ALA A 378 -12.83 19.58 14.67
CA ALA A 378 -13.85 19.28 15.67
C ALA A 378 -13.32 19.46 17.09
N TYR A 379 -12.12 18.95 17.40
CA TYR A 379 -11.49 19.12 18.72
C TYR A 379 -11.22 20.59 19.06
N LEU A 380 -10.75 21.38 18.08
CA LEU A 380 -10.45 22.80 18.27
C LEU A 380 -11.71 23.70 18.27
N GLY A 381 -12.92 23.13 18.15
CA GLY A 381 -14.16 23.90 18.00
C GLY A 381 -14.18 24.75 16.72
N ARG A 382 -13.52 24.29 15.65
CA ARG A 382 -13.42 24.97 14.35
C ARG A 382 -14.15 24.18 13.27
N GLY A 383 -14.50 24.87 12.18
CA GLY A 383 -15.07 24.25 10.99
C GLY A 383 -14.04 24.02 9.90
N ILE A 384 -14.27 23.01 9.06
CA ILE A 384 -13.58 22.82 7.79
C ILE A 384 -14.54 23.18 6.64
N ARG A 385 -14.05 23.90 5.62
CA ARG A 385 -14.86 24.28 4.45
C ARG A 385 -15.11 23.05 3.56
N ARG A 386 -16.10 22.23 3.91
CA ARG A 386 -16.40 20.97 3.23
C ARG A 386 -16.73 21.15 1.75
N GLU A 387 -17.45 22.20 1.38
CA GLU A 387 -17.78 22.51 -0.02
C GLU A 387 -16.53 22.76 -0.88
N ALA A 388 -15.52 23.43 -0.31
CA ALA A 388 -14.24 23.62 -0.98
C ALA A 388 -13.51 22.27 -1.17
N LEU A 389 -13.53 21.39 -0.17
CA LEU A 389 -12.95 20.04 -0.31
C LEU A 389 -13.66 19.18 -1.36
N VAL A 390 -14.99 19.29 -1.45
CA VAL A 390 -15.78 18.61 -2.49
C VAL A 390 -15.36 19.11 -3.87
N THR A 391 -15.22 20.42 -4.02
CA THR A 391 -14.82 21.06 -5.28
C THR A 391 -13.40 20.65 -5.67
N ASP A 392 -12.45 20.78 -4.75
CA ASP A 392 -11.02 20.61 -5.02
C ASP A 392 -10.63 19.13 -5.17
N LEU A 393 -11.20 18.25 -4.33
CA LEU A 393 -10.78 16.85 -4.22
C LEU A 393 -11.89 15.85 -4.59
N GLY A 394 -13.10 16.29 -4.89
CA GLY A 394 -14.21 15.39 -5.23
C GLY A 394 -14.68 14.54 -4.04
N THR A 395 -14.54 15.04 -2.81
CA THR A 395 -15.06 14.38 -1.61
C THR A 395 -16.59 14.44 -1.62
N HIS A 396 -17.28 13.50 -2.26
CA HIS A 396 -18.72 13.36 -2.05
C HIS A 396 -18.97 12.92 -0.60
N ALA A 397 -19.92 13.57 0.07
CA ALA A 397 -20.26 13.39 1.49
C ALA A 397 -20.70 11.96 1.83
#